data_AF-A0A6H9HN72-F1
#
_entry.id   AF-A0A6H9HN72-F1
#
_cell.length_a   1.000
_cell.length_b   1.000
_cell.length_c   1.000
_cell.angle_alpha   90.00
_cell.angle_beta   90.00
_cell.angle_gamma   90.00
#
_symmetry.space_group_name_H-M   'P 1'
#
loop_
_entity.id
_entity.type
_entity.pdbx_description
1 polymer ?
#
loop_
_entity_poly.entity_id
_entity_poly.type
_entity_poly.pdbx_seq_one_letter_code
_entity_poly.pdbx_strand_id
1 'polypeptide(L)'
;MSTNADQPVEQLSYRRFKDGDHTWKDFRKKIFDADHSHKCPTYIQSAPPCQASCPAGEDIRGYLNIVRGIEKPPKGMPVFEYAWRRLTEANPFPSVMGRVCPAPCETGCNRNALEDHVGINSVEHFLGDYANRNGLKYVKPEASTGKKVAVVGGGPAGLSAAYQLALKGHSVTIFDEHEELGGMMRYGIPGFR
;
A
#
# COMPACT_ATOMS: atom_id res chain seq x y z
N MET A 1 -24.03 8.72 20.86
CA MET A 1 -24.19 10.02 21.52
C MET A 1 -24.65 9.74 22.94
N SER A 2 -23.72 9.62 23.88
CA SER A 2 -24.06 9.50 25.30
C SER A 2 -24.13 10.92 25.88
N THR A 3 -25.27 11.29 26.45
CA THR A 3 -25.43 12.52 27.21
C THR A 3 -24.74 12.36 28.57
N ASN A 4 -23.75 13.21 28.85
CA ASN A 4 -23.05 13.23 30.14
C ASN A 4 -24.03 13.52 31.28
N ALA A 5 -24.06 12.66 32.30
CA ALA A 5 -24.95 12.73 33.45
C ALA A 5 -24.61 13.86 34.46
N ASP A 6 -23.48 14.55 34.28
CA ASP A 6 -22.94 15.55 35.22
C ASP A 6 -23.21 17.01 34.82
N GLN A 7 -24.15 17.29 33.92
CA GLN A 7 -24.50 18.69 33.66
C GLN A 7 -25.36 19.24 34.81
N PRO A 8 -24.94 20.35 35.47
CA PRO A 8 -25.69 20.92 36.56
C PRO A 8 -27.07 21.37 36.07
N VAL A 9 -28.12 20.91 36.75
CA VAL A 9 -29.50 21.30 36.46
C VAL A 9 -29.69 22.75 36.87
N GLU A 10 -29.76 23.64 35.88
CA GLU A 10 -29.94 25.07 36.13
C GLU A 10 -31.39 25.37 36.58
N GLN A 11 -31.55 26.03 37.73
CA GLN A 11 -32.87 26.41 38.25
C GLN A 11 -33.54 27.43 37.33
N LEU A 12 -34.68 27.04 36.75
CA LEU A 12 -35.47 27.91 35.87
C LEU A 12 -36.03 29.09 36.67
N SER A 13 -35.75 30.31 36.22
CA SER A 13 -36.28 31.54 36.80
C SER A 13 -37.14 32.28 35.77
N TYR A 14 -38.08 33.11 36.24
CA TYR A 14 -38.88 33.98 35.38
C TYR A 14 -38.10 35.19 34.81
N ARG A 15 -36.83 35.37 35.20
CA ARG A 15 -35.99 36.43 34.63
C ARG A 15 -35.51 36.03 33.24
N ARG A 16 -35.81 36.87 32.25
CA ARG A 16 -35.39 36.68 30.85
C ARG A 16 -33.87 36.82 30.66
N PHE A 17 -33.21 37.59 31.52
CA PHE A 17 -31.77 37.84 31.48
C PHE A 17 -31.16 37.63 32.87
N LYS A 18 -29.96 37.09 32.91
CA LYS A 18 -29.17 36.91 34.13
C LYS A 18 -28.32 38.16 34.39
N ASP A 19 -27.95 38.36 35.65
CA ASP A 19 -27.07 39.46 36.03
C ASP A 19 -25.70 39.28 35.34
N GLY A 20 -25.31 40.24 34.51
CA GLY A 20 -24.10 40.19 33.68
C GLY A 20 -24.33 39.97 32.18
N ASP A 21 -25.56 39.68 31.72
CA ASP A 21 -25.87 39.47 30.28
C ASP A 21 -25.66 40.71 29.39
N HIS A 22 -25.48 41.89 29.97
CA HIS A 22 -25.13 43.12 29.27
C HIS A 22 -23.63 43.25 28.98
N THR A 23 -22.80 42.38 29.57
CA THR A 23 -21.35 42.38 29.36
C THR A 23 -21.00 41.63 28.08
N TRP A 24 -20.52 42.35 27.07
CA TRP A 24 -20.06 41.74 25.84
C TRP A 24 -18.68 41.14 26.04
N LYS A 25 -18.57 39.80 25.97
CA LYS A 25 -17.27 39.12 25.90
C LYS A 25 -16.52 39.59 24.65
N ASP A 26 -15.20 39.78 24.77
CA ASP A 26 -14.31 40.13 23.65
C ASP A 26 -14.63 39.22 22.44
N PHE A 27 -14.87 39.84 21.28
CA PHE A 27 -15.18 39.15 20.03
C PHE A 27 -14.17 38.05 19.71
N ARG A 28 -12.89 38.23 20.09
CA ARG A 28 -11.87 37.19 19.91
C ARG A 28 -12.22 35.90 20.63
N LYS A 29 -12.74 35.96 21.86
CA LYS A 29 -13.16 34.78 22.63
C LYS A 29 -14.47 34.16 22.11
N LYS A 30 -15.23 34.88 21.29
CA LYS A 30 -16.45 34.35 20.64
C LYS A 30 -16.16 33.74 19.26
N ILE A 31 -15.13 34.22 18.58
CA ILE A 31 -14.79 33.83 17.19
C ILE A 31 -13.67 32.80 17.15
N PHE A 32 -12.64 32.98 17.97
CA PHE A 32 -11.47 32.11 17.99
C PHE A 32 -11.55 31.14 19.15
N ASP A 33 -11.96 29.93 18.83
CA ASP A 33 -11.75 28.77 19.69
C ASP A 33 -10.42 28.11 19.31
N ALA A 34 -9.31 28.72 19.75
CA ALA A 34 -7.97 28.37 19.27
C ALA A 34 -7.44 27.04 19.84
N ASP A 35 -8.01 26.60 20.97
CA ASP A 35 -7.38 25.59 21.82
C ASP A 35 -8.10 24.23 21.78
N HIS A 36 -9.32 24.17 21.24
CA HIS A 36 -10.05 22.91 21.10
C HIS A 36 -10.91 22.85 19.83
N SER A 37 -10.79 21.73 19.10
CA SER A 37 -11.66 21.40 17.97
C SER A 37 -12.73 20.43 18.45
N HIS A 38 -14.00 20.76 18.21
CA HIS A 38 -15.14 19.84 18.40
C HIS A 38 -15.11 18.65 17.41
N LYS A 39 -14.23 18.71 16.41
CA LYS A 39 -13.89 17.57 15.55
C LYS A 39 -12.68 16.85 16.15
N CYS A 40 -12.88 15.62 16.59
CA CYS A 40 -11.78 14.72 16.93
C CYS A 40 -11.01 14.37 15.64
N PRO A 41 -9.68 14.61 15.57
CA PRO A 41 -8.89 14.16 14.43
C PRO A 41 -9.02 12.65 14.28
N THR A 42 -9.56 12.22 13.15
CA THR A 42 -9.60 10.80 12.80
C THR A 42 -8.44 10.52 11.86
N TYR A 43 -7.63 9.53 12.20
CA TYR A 43 -6.56 9.10 11.31
C TYR A 43 -7.20 8.32 10.15
N ILE A 44 -7.21 8.93 8.97
CA ILE A 44 -7.68 8.26 7.75
C ILE A 44 -6.46 7.64 7.09
N GLN A 45 -6.42 6.31 7.05
CA GLN A 45 -5.47 5.58 6.21
C GLN A 45 -5.91 5.79 4.75
N SER A 46 -5.21 6.66 4.03
CA SER A 46 -5.43 6.86 2.60
C SER A 46 -4.22 6.32 1.83
N ALA A 47 -4.48 5.53 0.80
CA ALA A 47 -3.43 5.06 -0.08
C ALA A 47 -2.76 6.25 -0.78
N PRO A 48 -1.42 6.31 -0.85
CA PRO A 48 -0.75 7.36 -1.60
C PRO A 48 -1.18 7.30 -3.08
N PRO A 49 -1.26 8.43 -3.79
CA PRO A 49 -1.77 8.47 -5.18
C PRO A 49 -1.10 7.49 -6.14
N CYS A 50 0.21 7.26 -5.99
CA CYS A 50 0.95 6.27 -6.77
C CYS A 50 0.45 4.83 -6.54
N GLN A 51 0.21 4.45 -5.28
CA GLN A 51 -0.33 3.13 -4.93
C GLN A 51 -1.79 2.99 -5.34
N ALA A 52 -2.60 4.04 -5.15
CA ALA A 52 -3.99 4.05 -5.59
C ALA A 52 -4.13 3.89 -7.12
N SER A 53 -3.13 4.36 -7.87
CA SER A 53 -3.10 4.24 -9.33
C SER A 53 -2.49 2.93 -9.82
N CYS A 54 -1.83 2.17 -8.94
CA CYS A 54 -1.24 0.87 -9.27
C CYS A 54 -2.32 -0.22 -9.24
N PRO A 55 -2.63 -0.90 -10.37
CA PRO A 55 -3.64 -1.95 -10.39
C PRO A 55 -3.29 -3.16 -9.50
N ALA A 56 -2.00 -3.41 -9.28
CA ALA A 56 -1.53 -4.47 -8.40
C ALA A 56 -1.60 -4.10 -6.91
N GLY A 57 -1.80 -2.82 -6.58
CA GLY A 57 -1.90 -2.34 -5.21
C GLY A 57 -0.59 -2.35 -4.42
N GLU A 58 0.57 -2.30 -5.10
CA GLU A 58 1.89 -2.33 -4.48
C GLU A 58 2.12 -1.22 -3.44
N ASP A 59 2.85 -1.53 -2.37
CA ASP A 59 3.31 -0.54 -1.38
C ASP A 59 4.50 0.27 -1.92
N ILE A 60 4.20 1.13 -2.91
CA ILE A 60 5.19 1.96 -3.62
C ILE A 60 5.94 2.86 -2.66
N ARG A 61 5.23 3.48 -1.72
CA ARG A 61 5.86 4.34 -0.73
C ARG A 61 6.79 3.55 0.18
N GLY A 62 6.39 2.35 0.60
CA GLY A 62 7.18 1.49 1.47
C GLY A 62 8.50 1.08 0.83
N TYR A 63 8.47 0.42 -0.33
CA TYR A 63 9.72 -0.04 -0.94
C TYR A 63 10.64 1.12 -1.36
N LEU A 64 10.10 2.28 -1.77
CA LEU A 64 10.91 3.46 -2.05
C LEU A 64 11.56 4.04 -0.79
N ASN A 65 10.85 4.06 0.35
CA ASN A 65 11.42 4.48 1.63
C ASN A 65 12.54 3.54 2.08
N ILE A 66 12.40 2.23 1.84
CA ILE A 66 13.45 1.24 2.13
C ILE A 66 14.68 1.51 1.26
N VAL A 67 14.51 1.64 -0.06
CA VAL A 67 15.62 1.92 -0.99
C VAL A 67 16.32 3.23 -0.65
N ARG A 68 15.58 4.25 -0.20
CA ARG A 68 16.14 5.53 0.26
C ARG A 68 16.81 5.47 1.64
N GLY A 69 16.64 4.37 2.38
CA GLY A 69 17.19 4.20 3.73
C GLY A 69 16.42 4.91 4.84
N ILE A 70 15.19 5.36 4.56
CA ILE A 70 14.27 5.91 5.58
C ILE A 70 13.76 4.77 6.48
N GLU A 71 13.28 3.69 5.85
CA GLU A 71 12.92 2.46 6.55
C GLU A 71 14.12 1.51 6.53
N LYS A 72 14.57 1.08 7.70
CA LYS A 72 15.74 0.21 7.83
C LYS A 72 15.32 -1.27 7.85
N PRO A 73 16.06 -2.14 7.16
CA PRO A 73 15.78 -3.57 7.19
C PRO A 73 16.04 -4.15 8.59
N PRO A 74 15.42 -5.31 8.91
CA PRO A 74 15.78 -6.11 10.08
C PRO A 74 17.29 -6.44 10.09
N LYS A 75 17.84 -6.66 11.29
CA LYS A 75 19.27 -6.94 11.48
C LYS A 75 19.70 -8.16 10.65
N GLY A 76 20.69 -7.96 9.76
CA GLY A 76 21.25 -9.02 8.92
C GLY A 76 20.61 -9.18 7.54
N MET A 77 19.56 -8.43 7.21
CA MET A 77 18.95 -8.45 5.87
C MET A 77 19.49 -7.30 4.99
N PRO A 78 19.92 -7.57 3.75
CA PRO A 78 20.27 -6.52 2.79
C PRO A 78 19.09 -5.60 2.50
N VAL A 79 19.35 -4.30 2.34
CA VAL A 79 18.30 -3.28 2.07
C VAL A 79 17.47 -3.61 0.83
N PHE A 80 18.12 -4.04 -0.27
CA PHE A 80 17.43 -4.35 -1.52
C PHE A 80 16.64 -5.65 -1.46
N GLU A 81 17.09 -6.64 -0.68
CA GLU A 81 16.28 -7.83 -0.41
C GLU A 81 15.01 -7.44 0.36
N TYR A 82 15.13 -6.59 1.37
CA TYR A 82 13.99 -6.13 2.15
C TYR A 82 12.98 -5.35 1.30
N ALA A 83 13.46 -4.46 0.43
CA ALA A 83 12.61 -3.74 -0.53
C ALA A 83 11.91 -4.68 -1.52
N TRP A 84 12.64 -5.66 -2.06
CA TRP A 84 12.07 -6.68 -2.96
C TRP A 84 10.99 -7.52 -2.26
N ARG A 85 11.20 -7.90 -0.99
CA ARG A 85 10.20 -8.62 -0.20
C ARG A 85 8.92 -7.79 0.00
N ARG A 86 9.05 -6.49 0.27
CA ARG A 86 7.88 -5.59 0.38
C ARG A 86 7.12 -5.50 -0.94
N LEU A 87 7.84 -5.35 -2.05
CA LEU A 87 7.23 -5.23 -3.37
C LEU A 87 6.50 -6.52 -3.78
N THR A 88 7.13 -7.67 -3.54
CA THR A 88 6.60 -9.00 -3.92
C THR A 88 5.50 -9.54 -3.01
N GLU A 89 5.09 -8.80 -1.98
CA GLU A 89 3.84 -9.05 -1.25
C GLU A 89 2.62 -8.93 -2.18
N ALA A 90 2.62 -7.93 -3.07
CA ALA A 90 1.54 -7.67 -4.00
C ALA A 90 1.83 -8.24 -5.40
N ASN A 91 3.02 -7.98 -5.95
CA ASN A 91 3.37 -8.33 -7.32
C ASN A 91 4.57 -9.30 -7.38
N PRO A 92 4.39 -10.56 -7.80
CA PRO A 92 5.47 -11.55 -7.83
C PRO A 92 6.45 -11.39 -9.01
N PHE A 93 6.21 -10.47 -9.95
CA PHE A 93 7.02 -10.32 -11.16
C PHE A 93 7.67 -8.92 -11.34
N PRO A 94 8.40 -8.36 -10.35
CA PRO A 94 9.02 -7.05 -10.48
C PRO A 94 9.92 -6.91 -11.71
N SER A 95 10.68 -7.97 -12.05
CA SER A 95 11.60 -7.94 -13.19
C SER A 95 10.85 -7.84 -14.52
N VAL A 96 9.64 -8.40 -14.62
CA VAL A 96 8.82 -8.30 -15.85
C VAL A 96 8.03 -7.01 -15.85
N MET A 97 7.32 -6.71 -14.74
CA MET A 97 6.46 -5.53 -14.62
C MET A 97 7.27 -4.23 -14.75
N GLY A 98 8.47 -4.15 -14.17
CA GLY A 98 9.39 -3.03 -14.38
C GLY A 98 9.93 -2.87 -15.82
N ARG A 99 9.54 -3.73 -16.77
CA ARG A 99 9.86 -3.57 -18.21
C ARG A 99 8.62 -3.27 -19.04
N VAL A 100 7.54 -3.97 -18.75
CA VAL A 100 6.35 -3.99 -19.64
C VAL A 100 5.19 -3.14 -19.11
N CYS A 101 5.20 -2.76 -17.83
CA CYS A 101 4.14 -1.98 -17.22
C CYS A 101 4.10 -0.57 -17.83
N PRO A 102 2.90 -0.04 -18.20
CA PRO A 102 2.76 1.34 -18.66
C PRO A 102 2.89 2.39 -17.54
N ALA A 103 3.27 1.97 -16.33
CA ALA A 103 3.53 2.82 -15.16
C ALA A 103 2.38 3.80 -14.80
N PRO A 104 1.13 3.34 -14.61
CA PRO A 104 0.04 4.22 -14.18
C PRO A 104 0.30 4.85 -12.80
N CYS A 105 1.13 4.20 -11.96
CA CYS A 105 1.62 4.72 -10.70
C CYS A 105 2.45 6.02 -10.85
N GLU A 106 3.14 6.17 -11.98
CA GLU A 106 3.91 7.38 -12.32
C GLU A 106 2.98 8.47 -12.84
N THR A 107 1.99 8.12 -13.67
CA THR A 107 0.94 9.07 -14.11
C THR A 107 0.13 9.63 -12.94
N GLY A 108 -0.16 8.80 -11.93
CA GLY A 108 -0.87 9.21 -10.71
C GLY A 108 0.00 9.89 -9.65
N CYS A 109 1.28 10.12 -9.91
CA CYS A 109 2.20 10.70 -8.92
C CYS A 109 1.82 12.16 -8.61
N ASN A 110 1.79 12.52 -7.31
CA ASN A 110 1.56 13.90 -6.89
C ASN A 110 2.67 14.87 -7.34
N ARG A 111 3.88 14.35 -7.62
CA ARG A 111 5.03 15.14 -8.08
C ARG A 111 4.83 15.72 -9.48
N ASN A 112 3.93 15.15 -10.28
CA ASN A 112 3.53 15.67 -11.59
C ASN A 112 2.97 17.10 -11.54
N ALA A 113 2.52 17.55 -10.36
CA ALA A 113 2.05 18.93 -10.17
C ALA A 113 3.18 19.95 -9.91
N LEU A 114 4.41 19.48 -9.70
CA LEU A 114 5.59 20.31 -9.43
C LEU A 114 6.60 20.20 -10.57
N GLU A 115 6.99 18.98 -10.90
CA GLU A 115 7.92 18.65 -11.97
C GLU A 115 7.48 17.31 -12.59
N ASP A 116 8.38 16.35 -12.68
CA ASP A 116 8.11 15.01 -13.18
C ASP A 116 7.80 14.01 -12.07
N HIS A 117 7.41 12.80 -12.44
CA HIS A 117 7.19 11.70 -11.51
C HIS A 117 8.48 11.14 -10.93
N VAL A 118 8.33 10.34 -9.88
CA VAL A 118 9.42 9.48 -9.41
C VAL A 118 9.58 8.32 -10.41
N GLY A 119 10.82 7.90 -10.71
CA GLY A 119 11.11 6.70 -11.51
C GLY A 119 10.77 5.41 -10.78
N ILE A 120 9.50 5.21 -10.47
CA ILE A 120 8.93 4.09 -9.72
C ILE A 120 9.20 2.78 -10.45
N ASN A 121 8.92 2.76 -11.75
CA ASN A 121 9.05 1.58 -12.60
C ASN A 121 10.53 1.17 -12.73
N SER A 122 11.45 2.15 -12.87
CA SER A 122 12.89 1.87 -12.90
C SER A 122 13.42 1.26 -11.60
N VAL A 123 12.87 1.66 -10.45
CA VAL A 123 13.24 1.06 -9.15
C VAL A 123 12.68 -0.35 -9.03
N GLU A 124 11.44 -0.60 -9.47
CA GLU A 124 10.85 -1.94 -9.52
C GLU A 124 11.69 -2.88 -10.39
N HIS A 125 12.07 -2.43 -11.59
CA HIS A 125 12.96 -3.14 -12.50
C HIS A 125 14.29 -3.49 -11.81
N PHE A 126 14.95 -2.49 -11.20
CA PHE A 126 16.20 -2.70 -10.49
C PHE A 126 16.08 -3.75 -9.37
N LEU A 127 15.02 -3.70 -8.56
CA LEU A 127 14.80 -4.64 -7.47
C LEU A 127 14.55 -6.06 -8.00
N GLY A 128 13.80 -6.20 -9.10
CA GLY A 128 13.57 -7.48 -9.75
C GLY A 128 14.87 -8.08 -10.31
N ASP A 129 15.70 -7.28 -10.96
CA ASP A 129 16.98 -7.73 -11.50
C ASP A 129 18.00 -8.04 -10.39
N TYR A 130 17.99 -7.26 -9.31
CA TYR A 130 18.77 -7.56 -8.11
C TYR A 130 18.36 -8.92 -7.53
N ALA A 131 17.06 -9.20 -7.42
CA ALA A 131 16.56 -10.47 -6.91
C ALA A 131 17.01 -11.66 -7.77
N ASN A 132 16.93 -11.54 -9.09
CA ASN A 132 17.39 -12.56 -10.01
C ASN A 132 18.91 -12.79 -9.90
N ARG A 133 19.72 -11.74 -9.84
CA ARG A 133 21.19 -11.82 -9.73
C ARG A 133 21.66 -12.46 -8.41
N ASN A 134 20.94 -12.19 -7.31
CA ASN A 134 21.27 -12.72 -5.99
C ASN A 134 20.52 -14.01 -5.64
N GLY A 135 19.69 -14.54 -6.57
CA GLY A 135 18.92 -15.76 -6.37
C GLY A 135 17.94 -15.67 -5.19
N LEU A 136 17.36 -14.49 -4.95
CA LEU A 136 16.43 -14.28 -3.84
C LEU A 136 15.17 -15.13 -4.02
N LYS A 137 14.78 -15.81 -2.95
CA LYS A 137 13.61 -16.71 -2.92
C LYS A 137 12.89 -16.60 -1.59
N TYR A 138 11.60 -16.87 -1.62
CA TYR A 138 10.86 -17.12 -0.39
C TYR A 138 11.13 -18.54 0.11
N VAL A 139 11.18 -18.66 1.44
CA VAL A 139 11.26 -19.97 2.09
C VAL A 139 9.88 -20.61 2.01
N LYS A 140 9.84 -21.91 1.71
CA LYS A 140 8.60 -22.67 1.71
C LYS A 140 7.98 -22.64 3.12
N PRO A 141 6.66 -22.49 3.26
CA PRO A 141 6.00 -22.54 4.57
C PRO A 141 6.30 -23.85 5.28
N GLU A 142 6.57 -23.78 6.58
CA GLU A 142 6.85 -24.94 7.43
C GLU A 142 5.62 -25.84 7.56
N ALA A 143 4.44 -25.22 7.72
CA ALA A 143 3.17 -25.92 7.84
C ALA A 143 2.49 -26.08 6.48
N SER A 144 2.20 -27.33 6.12
CA SER A 144 1.28 -27.63 5.02
C SER A 144 -0.17 -27.49 5.49
N THR A 145 -0.99 -26.85 4.67
CA THR A 145 -2.44 -26.79 4.89
C THR A 145 -3.15 -28.10 4.53
N GLY A 146 -2.48 -29.04 3.87
CA GLY A 146 -3.06 -30.29 3.35
C GLY A 146 -3.97 -30.10 2.11
N LYS A 147 -4.29 -28.87 1.73
CA LYS A 147 -5.14 -28.56 0.57
C LYS A 147 -4.34 -28.65 -0.73
N LYS A 148 -4.97 -29.24 -1.76
CA LYS A 148 -4.45 -29.31 -3.13
C LYS A 148 -5.25 -28.40 -4.04
N VAL A 149 -4.57 -27.60 -4.86
CA VAL A 149 -5.18 -26.66 -5.80
C VAL A 149 -4.63 -26.89 -7.19
N ALA A 150 -5.52 -27.03 -8.17
CA ALA A 150 -5.17 -27.05 -9.58
C ALA A 150 -5.34 -25.64 -10.16
N VAL A 151 -4.33 -25.14 -10.87
CA VAL A 151 -4.38 -23.89 -11.62
C VAL A 151 -4.28 -24.22 -13.10
N VAL A 152 -5.28 -23.81 -13.89
CA VAL A 152 -5.29 -24.00 -15.34
C VAL A 152 -4.85 -22.71 -16.01
N GLY A 153 -3.76 -22.77 -16.78
CA GLY A 153 -3.06 -21.65 -17.37
C GLY A 153 -1.86 -21.20 -16.54
N GLY A 154 -0.67 -21.30 -17.11
CA GLY A 154 0.64 -20.88 -16.60
C GLY A 154 1.06 -19.48 -17.06
N GLY A 155 0.10 -18.61 -17.38
CA GLY A 155 0.34 -17.20 -17.62
C GLY A 155 0.56 -16.38 -16.33
N PRO A 156 0.68 -15.03 -16.43
CA PRO A 156 0.93 -14.17 -15.27
C PRO A 156 -0.11 -14.34 -14.15
N ALA A 157 -1.40 -14.46 -14.50
CA ALA A 157 -2.47 -14.64 -13.52
C ALA A 157 -2.34 -15.98 -12.76
N GLY A 158 -2.14 -17.09 -13.49
CA GLY A 158 -2.02 -18.41 -12.89
C GLY A 158 -0.76 -18.58 -12.07
N LEU A 159 0.38 -18.08 -12.56
CA LEU A 159 1.64 -18.08 -11.80
C LEU A 159 1.54 -17.21 -10.54
N SER A 160 0.89 -16.05 -10.61
CA SER A 160 0.67 -15.19 -9.43
C SER A 160 -0.23 -15.87 -8.39
N ALA A 161 -1.33 -16.48 -8.82
CA ALA A 161 -2.20 -17.25 -7.94
C ALA A 161 -1.45 -18.43 -7.29
N ALA A 162 -0.68 -19.18 -8.09
CA ALA A 162 0.11 -20.30 -7.59
C ALA A 162 1.17 -19.84 -6.58
N TYR A 163 1.85 -18.73 -6.83
CA TYR A 163 2.83 -18.13 -5.92
C TYR A 163 2.20 -17.80 -4.56
N GLN A 164 1.10 -17.03 -4.55
CA GLN A 164 0.42 -16.63 -3.32
C GLN A 164 -0.14 -17.82 -2.54
N LEU A 165 -0.68 -18.82 -3.23
CA LEU A 165 -1.18 -20.05 -2.60
C LEU A 165 -0.05 -20.91 -2.03
N ALA A 166 1.08 -21.02 -2.72
CA ALA A 166 2.25 -21.74 -2.25
C ALA A 166 2.84 -21.09 -0.99
N LEU A 167 2.89 -19.75 -0.92
CA LEU A 167 3.30 -19.01 0.28
C LEU A 167 2.35 -19.21 1.47
N LYS A 168 1.09 -19.57 1.23
CA LYS A 168 0.12 -19.92 2.28
C LYS A 168 0.16 -21.40 2.67
N GLY A 169 1.07 -22.19 2.10
CA GLY A 169 1.25 -23.61 2.43
C GLY A 169 0.26 -24.55 1.71
N HIS A 170 -0.33 -24.12 0.60
CA HIS A 170 -1.12 -25.00 -0.27
C HIS A 170 -0.22 -25.76 -1.25
N SER A 171 -0.62 -26.99 -1.60
CA SER A 171 0.01 -27.75 -2.69
C SER A 171 -0.65 -27.35 -4.00
N VAL A 172 0.09 -26.70 -4.89
CA VAL A 172 -0.44 -26.17 -6.15
C VAL A 172 0.17 -26.94 -7.33
N THR A 173 -0.67 -27.34 -8.28
CA THR A 173 -0.26 -27.92 -9.57
C THR A 173 -0.78 -27.03 -10.69
N ILE A 174 0.12 -26.62 -11.58
CA ILE A 174 -0.20 -25.78 -12.73
C ILE A 174 -0.31 -26.68 -13.96
N PHE A 175 -1.38 -26.53 -14.72
CA PHE A 175 -1.61 -27.19 -15.99
C PHE A 175 -1.60 -26.12 -17.07
N ASP A 176 -0.74 -26.26 -18.07
CA ASP A 176 -0.66 -25.38 -19.23
C ASP A 176 -0.68 -26.23 -20.51
N GLU A 177 -1.18 -25.66 -21.60
CA GLU A 177 -1.17 -26.31 -22.92
C GLU A 177 0.19 -26.19 -23.62
N HIS A 178 0.96 -25.16 -23.27
CA HIS A 178 2.28 -24.91 -23.81
C HIS A 178 3.36 -25.66 -23.04
N GLU A 179 4.49 -25.91 -23.72
CA GLU A 179 5.65 -26.61 -23.14
C GLU A 179 6.31 -25.82 -21.99
N GLU A 180 6.34 -24.48 -22.10
CA GLU A 180 6.99 -23.60 -21.12
C GLU A 180 5.98 -22.65 -20.48
N LEU A 181 6.11 -22.45 -19.16
CA LEU A 181 5.27 -21.51 -18.42
C LEU A 181 5.63 -20.05 -18.76
N GLY A 182 4.66 -19.16 -18.59
CA GLY A 182 4.81 -17.71 -18.76
C GLY A 182 3.69 -17.06 -19.57
N GLY A 183 2.93 -17.84 -20.34
CA GLY A 183 1.85 -17.35 -21.20
C GLY A 183 2.31 -16.17 -22.07
N MET A 184 1.52 -15.10 -22.12
CA MET A 184 1.84 -13.92 -22.94
C MET A 184 3.14 -13.21 -22.54
N MET A 185 3.63 -13.34 -21.29
CA MET A 185 4.94 -12.78 -20.91
C MET A 185 6.10 -13.46 -21.66
N ARG A 186 5.91 -14.71 -22.07
CA ARG A 186 6.90 -15.50 -22.82
C ARG A 186 6.62 -15.50 -24.32
N TYR A 187 5.36 -15.73 -24.71
CA TYR A 187 4.98 -15.98 -26.09
C TYR A 187 4.42 -14.76 -26.82
N GLY A 188 4.01 -13.72 -26.08
CA GLY A 188 3.38 -12.52 -26.66
C GLY A 188 4.32 -11.32 -26.74
N ILE A 189 5.04 -11.03 -25.65
CA ILE A 189 5.87 -9.81 -25.54
C ILE A 189 7.21 -10.03 -26.27
N PRO A 190 7.57 -9.18 -27.26
CA PRO A 190 8.85 -9.30 -27.94
C PRO A 190 10.04 -9.05 -27.00
N GLY A 191 11.13 -9.80 -27.17
CA GLY A 191 12.29 -9.75 -26.25
C GLY A 191 13.13 -8.48 -26.27
N PHE A 192 12.81 -7.49 -27.12
CA PHE A 192 13.46 -6.18 -27.11
C PHE A 192 12.77 -5.16 -26.20
N ARG A 193 11.65 -5.54 -25.56
CA ARG A 193 10.97 -4.73 -24.54
C ARG A 193 11.48 -5.00 -23.13
#